data_AF-A0A936SKB0-F1
#
_entry.id   AF-A0A936SKB0-F1
#
_cell.length_a   1.000
_cell.length_b   1.000
_cell.length_c   1.000
_cell.angle_alpha   90.00
_cell.angle_beta   90.00
_cell.angle_gamma   90.00
#
_symmetry.space_group_name_H-M   'P 1'
#
loop_
_entity.id
_entity.type
_entity.pdbx_description
1 polymer ?
#
loop_
_entity_poly.entity_id
_entity_poly.type
_entity_poly.pdbx_seq_one_letter_code
_entity_poly.pdbx_strand_id
1 'polypeptide(L)'
;MGVPLQFRLAALLLWLSGAGFGLPCIQAIANLLSGRDIPYIMGFPAYGRGPFERYGLPTTVPLLVGFLAVCLLECLSGRLVWRGNRRGAILALLLLPAGAVYWLGFALPFGPIFALVRTFLIVQRWNSLT
;
A
#
# COMPACT_ATOMS: atom_id res chain seq x y z
N MET A 1 25.56 -4.49 15.63
CA MET A 1 24.75 -3.26 15.74
C MET A 1 23.29 -3.62 15.50
N GLY A 2 22.40 -3.30 16.43
CA GLY A 2 20.97 -3.62 16.28
C GLY A 2 20.32 -2.73 15.21
N VAL A 3 19.27 -3.24 14.54
CA VAL A 3 18.49 -2.45 13.58
C VAL A 3 17.83 -1.27 14.33
N PRO A 4 18.03 -0.01 13.88
CA PRO A 4 17.41 1.17 14.49
C PRO A 4 15.89 1.08 14.63
N LEU A 5 15.34 1.67 15.70
CA LEU A 5 13.89 1.69 15.97
C LEU A 5 13.11 2.31 14.81
N GLN A 6 13.68 3.32 14.13
CA GLN A 6 13.07 4.00 12.99
C GLN A 6 12.69 3.02 11.87
N PHE A 7 13.57 2.05 11.59
CA PHE A 7 13.28 1.04 10.57
C PHE A 7 12.22 0.04 11.00
N ARG A 8 12.15 -0.28 12.30
CA ARG A 8 11.05 -1.10 12.83
C ARG A 8 9.72 -0.38 12.70
N LEU A 9 9.65 0.90 13.08
CA LEU A 9 8.45 1.73 12.94
C LEU A 9 8.05 1.90 11.46
N ALA A 10 9.02 2.17 10.58
CA ALA A 10 8.76 2.27 9.15
C ALA A 10 8.24 0.95 8.56
N ALA A 11 8.79 -0.19 9.00
CA ALA A 11 8.31 -1.51 8.60
C ALA A 11 6.90 -1.82 9.12
N LEU A 12 6.57 -1.42 10.35
CA LEU A 12 5.19 -1.53 10.86
C LEU A 12 4.22 -0.69 10.02
N LEU A 13 4.59 0.53 9.65
CA LEU A 13 3.76 1.38 8.78
C LEU A 13 3.61 0.79 7.37
N LEU A 14 4.67 0.17 6.82
CA LEU A 14 4.60 -0.57 5.56
C LEU A 14 3.63 -1.75 5.65
N TRP A 15 3.68 -2.53 6.72
CA TRP A 15 2.75 -3.65 6.93
C TRP A 15 1.33 -3.18 7.20
N LEU A 16 1.14 -2.12 7.98
CA LEU A 16 -0.18 -1.55 8.24
C LEU A 16 -0.82 -1.02 6.96
N SER A 17 -0.03 -0.36 6.09
CA SER A 17 -0.51 0.09 4.78
C SER A 17 -0.79 -1.10 3.87
N GLY A 18 0.18 -2.00 3.69
CA GLY A 18 0.08 -3.13 2.78
C GLY A 18 -1.02 -4.12 3.17
N ALA A 19 -1.13 -4.48 4.45
CA ALA A 19 -2.19 -5.38 4.92
C ALA A 19 -3.53 -4.65 5.08
N GLY A 20 -3.51 -3.42 5.61
CA GLY A 20 -4.71 -2.62 5.85
C GLY A 20 -5.46 -2.27 4.57
N PHE A 21 -4.75 -2.06 3.46
CA PHE A 21 -5.36 -1.91 2.14
C PHE A 21 -5.48 -3.25 1.40
N GLY A 22 -4.46 -4.12 1.45
CA GLY A 22 -4.44 -5.38 0.71
C GLY A 22 -5.58 -6.34 1.08
N LEU A 23 -5.92 -6.48 2.36
CA LEU A 23 -7.01 -7.38 2.80
C LEU A 23 -8.39 -6.95 2.26
N PRO A 24 -8.82 -5.68 2.44
CA PRO A 24 -9.98 -5.12 1.74
C PRO A 24 -9.93 -5.31 0.22
N CYS A 25 -8.75 -5.17 -0.38
CA CYS A 25 -8.59 -5.27 -1.84
C CYS A 25 -8.90 -6.69 -2.34
N ILE A 26 -8.47 -7.73 -1.62
CA ILE A 26 -8.79 -9.13 -1.94
C ILE A 26 -10.30 -9.36 -1.89
N GLN A 27 -10.97 -8.84 -0.85
CA GLN A 27 -12.42 -8.97 -0.71
C GLN A 27 -13.18 -8.24 -1.83
N ALA A 28 -12.71 -7.06 -2.24
CA ALA A 28 -13.26 -6.31 -3.37
C ALA A 28 -13.13 -7.07 -4.69
N ILE A 29 -11.95 -7.66 -4.96
CA ILE A 29 -11.73 -8.50 -6.16
C ILE A 29 -12.67 -9.71 -6.15
N ALA A 30 -12.76 -10.43 -5.04
CA ALA A 30 -13.60 -11.62 -4.93
C ALA A 30 -15.10 -11.30 -5.16
N ASN A 31 -15.58 -10.18 -4.64
CA ASN A 31 -16.96 -9.74 -4.85
C ASN A 31 -17.23 -9.39 -6.32
N LEU A 32 -16.36 -8.60 -6.95
CA LEU A 32 -16.51 -8.20 -8.35
C LEU A 32 -16.46 -9.41 -9.28
N LEU A 33 -15.56 -10.37 -9.04
CA LEU A 33 -15.50 -11.64 -9.78
C LEU A 33 -16.75 -12.50 -9.61
N SER A 34 -17.48 -12.35 -8.50
CA SER A 34 -18.75 -13.03 -8.24
C SER A 34 -19.96 -12.32 -8.87
N GLY A 35 -19.74 -11.25 -9.64
CA GLY A 35 -20.80 -10.42 -10.22
C GLY A 35 -21.50 -9.51 -9.21
N ARG A 36 -20.93 -9.32 -8.01
CA ARG A 36 -21.47 -8.43 -6.98
C ARG A 36 -20.85 -7.04 -7.10
N ASP A 37 -21.58 -6.04 -6.61
CA ASP A 37 -21.07 -4.68 -6.50
C ASP A 37 -19.90 -4.55 -5.51
N ILE A 38 -19.27 -3.38 -5.56
CA ILE A 38 -18.16 -2.99 -4.69
C ILE A 38 -18.57 -3.13 -3.21
N PRO A 39 -17.83 -3.90 -2.39
CA PRO A 39 -18.18 -4.07 -0.98
C PRO A 39 -18.10 -2.76 -0.21
N TYR A 40 -19.00 -2.60 0.76
CA TYR A 40 -18.85 -1.57 1.78
C TYR A 40 -17.97 -2.10 2.91
N ILE A 41 -16.87 -1.40 3.19
CA ILE A 41 -15.97 -1.70 4.31
C ILE A 41 -15.97 -0.50 5.25
N MET A 42 -16.29 -0.74 6.52
CA MET A 42 -16.47 0.31 7.54
C MET A 42 -17.47 1.41 7.13
N GLY A 43 -18.50 1.07 6.34
CA GLY A 43 -19.51 2.02 5.86
C GLY A 43 -19.10 2.82 4.62
N PHE A 44 -17.90 2.60 4.06
CA PHE A 44 -17.44 3.25 2.83
C PHE A 44 -17.38 2.25 1.68
N PRO A 45 -17.71 2.65 0.44
CA PRO A 45 -17.54 1.81 -0.74
C PRO A 45 -16.05 1.55 -0.94
N ALA A 46 -15.61 0.33 -0.63
CA ALA A 46 -14.20 -0.03 -0.64
C ALA A 46 -13.66 -0.01 -2.07
N TYR A 47 -12.78 0.94 -2.37
CA TYR A 47 -12.24 1.13 -3.73
C TYR A 47 -13.28 1.58 -4.77
N GLY A 48 -14.43 2.09 -4.32
CA GLY A 48 -15.45 2.70 -5.15
C GLY A 48 -15.49 4.21 -5.00
N ARG A 49 -16.20 4.88 -5.92
CA ARG A 49 -16.43 6.33 -6.04
C ARG A 49 -15.18 7.18 -6.27
N GLY A 50 -14.05 6.54 -6.54
CA GLY A 50 -12.81 7.17 -6.99
C GLY A 50 -12.78 7.41 -8.51
N PRO A 51 -11.79 8.17 -9.02
CA PRO A 51 -11.59 8.41 -10.45
C PRO A 51 -11.61 7.15 -11.32
N PHE A 52 -11.14 6.01 -10.80
CA PHE A 52 -11.11 4.74 -11.55
C PHE A 52 -12.48 4.14 -11.81
N GLU A 53 -13.49 4.40 -10.97
CA GLU A 53 -14.84 3.89 -11.20
C GLU A 53 -15.51 4.58 -12.41
N ARG A 54 -15.07 5.79 -12.79
CA ARG A 54 -15.58 6.52 -13.96
C ARG A 54 -15.36 5.79 -15.29
N TYR A 55 -14.40 4.87 -15.33
CA TYR A 55 -14.09 4.07 -16.51
C TYR A 55 -14.80 2.69 -16.52
N GLY A 56 -15.59 2.39 -15.49
CA GLY A 56 -16.45 1.22 -15.39
C GLY A 56 -15.81 -0.02 -14.74
N LEU A 57 -16.69 -0.89 -14.22
CA LEU A 57 -16.34 -2.14 -13.52
C LEU A 57 -15.33 -3.07 -14.23
N PRO A 58 -15.34 -3.22 -15.58
CA PRO A 58 -14.38 -4.07 -16.28
C PRO A 58 -12.92 -3.64 -16.07
N THR A 59 -12.68 -2.34 -15.90
CA THR A 59 -11.32 -1.81 -15.63
C THR A 59 -10.94 -1.85 -14.16
N THR A 60 -11.92 -1.99 -13.25
CA THR A 60 -11.69 -1.97 -11.80
C THR A 60 -10.98 -3.21 -11.30
N VAL A 61 -11.29 -4.40 -11.83
CA VAL A 61 -10.66 -5.66 -11.37
C VAL A 61 -9.15 -5.70 -11.69
N PRO A 62 -8.68 -5.41 -12.92
CA PRO A 62 -7.25 -5.32 -13.20
C PRO A 62 -6.52 -4.28 -12.34
N LEU A 63 -7.15 -3.12 -12.10
CA LEU A 63 -6.59 -2.06 -11.26
C LEU A 63 -6.47 -2.50 -9.79
N LEU A 64 -7.47 -3.21 -9.26
CA LEU A 64 -7.42 -3.78 -7.91
C LEU A 64 -6.33 -4.86 -7.81
N VAL A 65 -6.17 -5.71 -8.81
CA VAL A 65 -5.09 -6.71 -8.84
C VAL A 65 -3.72 -6.03 -8.86
N GLY A 66 -3.57 -4.98 -9.66
CA GLY A 66 -2.34 -4.17 -9.70
C GLY A 66 -2.05 -3.50 -8.35
N PHE A 67 -3.08 -2.95 -7.70
CA PHE A 67 -2.94 -2.36 -6.37
C PHE A 67 -2.60 -3.40 -5.30
N LEU A 68 -3.24 -4.58 -5.35
CA LEU A 68 -2.90 -5.69 -4.46
C LEU A 68 -1.43 -6.10 -4.61
N ALA A 69 -0.91 -6.13 -5.85
CA ALA A 69 0.52 -6.37 -6.08
C ALA A 69 1.40 -5.30 -5.41
N VAL A 70 1.03 -4.02 -5.49
CA VAL A 70 1.70 -2.93 -4.77
C VAL A 70 1.67 -3.18 -3.26
N CYS A 71 0.51 -3.54 -2.69
CA CYS A 71 0.38 -3.86 -1.26
C CYS A 71 1.29 -5.04 -0.83
N LEU A 72 1.38 -6.08 -1.65
CA LEU A 72 2.28 -7.22 -1.38
C LEU A 72 3.76 -6.79 -1.41
N LEU A 73 4.14 -5.97 -2.40
CA LEU A 73 5.49 -5.40 -2.48
C LEU A 73 5.80 -4.46 -1.31
N GLU A 74 4.82 -3.70 -0.81
CA GLU A 74 4.97 -2.91 0.42
C GLU A 74 5.21 -3.81 1.64
N CYS A 75 4.51 -4.93 1.75
CA CYS A 75 4.75 -5.89 2.83
C CYS A 75 6.13 -6.52 2.76
N LEU A 76 6.60 -6.87 1.56
CA LEU A 76 7.95 -7.38 1.32
C LEU A 76 9.01 -6.33 1.64
N SER A 77 8.77 -5.08 1.22
CA SER A 77 9.60 -3.94 1.57
C SER A 77 9.69 -3.76 3.09
N GLY A 78 8.55 -3.83 3.80
CA GLY A 78 8.52 -3.79 5.27
C GLY A 78 9.39 -4.86 5.91
N ARG A 79 9.36 -6.09 5.39
CA ARG A 79 10.22 -7.19 5.88
C ARG A 79 11.71 -6.92 5.66
N LEU A 80 12.08 -6.32 4.53
CA LEU A 80 13.46 -5.97 4.23
C LEU A 80 13.95 -4.77 5.06
N VAL A 81 13.11 -3.75 5.22
CA VAL A 81 13.39 -2.57 6.06
C VAL A 81 13.50 -2.97 7.53
N TRP A 82 12.67 -3.91 8.01
CA TRP A 82 12.79 -4.46 9.37
C TRP A 82 14.17 -5.09 9.65
N ARG A 83 14.85 -5.59 8.61
CA ARG A 83 16.21 -6.13 8.70
C ARG A 83 17.30 -5.06 8.48
N GLY A 84 16.93 -3.81 8.23
CA GLY A 84 17.85 -2.71 7.92
C GLY A 84 18.43 -2.77 6.50
N ASN A 85 17.82 -3.53 5.59
CA ASN A 85 18.36 -3.73 4.24
C ASN A 85 18.04 -2.55 3.31
N ARG A 86 19.07 -1.99 2.67
CA ARG A 86 18.93 -0.86 1.75
C ARG A 86 18.02 -1.13 0.55
N ARG A 87 17.98 -2.37 0.05
CA ARG A 87 17.09 -2.77 -1.05
C ARG A 87 15.62 -2.63 -0.68
N GLY A 88 15.27 -2.91 0.57
CA GLY A 88 13.91 -2.69 1.09
C GLY A 88 13.54 -1.22 1.09
N ALA A 89 14.44 -0.37 1.56
CA ALA A 89 14.24 1.08 1.57
C ALA A 89 14.05 1.64 0.15
N ILE A 90 14.89 1.22 -0.81
CA ILE A 90 14.76 1.61 -2.22
C ILE A 90 13.41 1.13 -2.78
N LEU A 91 13.03 -0.11 -2.51
CA LEU A 91 11.73 -0.65 -2.95
C LEU A 91 10.56 0.17 -2.36
N ALA A 92 10.60 0.52 -1.08
CA ALA A 92 9.60 1.39 -0.45
C ALA A 92 9.46 2.75 -1.16
N LEU A 93 10.58 3.37 -1.56
CA LEU A 93 10.59 4.63 -2.27
C LEU A 93 10.06 4.50 -3.70
N LEU A 94 10.43 3.43 -4.41
CA LEU A 94 9.94 3.14 -5.77
C LEU A 94 8.44 2.84 -5.79
N LEU A 95 7.89 2.29 -4.70
CA LEU A 95 6.45 2.04 -4.58
C LEU A 95 5.63 3.30 -4.28
N LEU A 96 6.24 4.42 -3.87
CA LEU A 96 5.53 5.68 -3.63
C LEU A 96 4.75 6.20 -4.84
N PRO A 97 5.33 6.35 -6.04
CA PRO A 97 4.57 6.82 -7.21
C PRO A 97 3.46 5.85 -7.59
N ALA A 98 3.72 4.54 -7.55
CA ALA A 98 2.70 3.53 -7.83
C ALA A 98 1.55 3.62 -6.83
N GLY A 99 1.87 3.64 -5.53
CA GLY A 99 0.91 3.82 -4.44
C GLY A 99 0.11 5.11 -4.60
N ALA A 100 0.75 6.23 -4.92
CA ALA A 100 0.08 7.52 -5.11
C ALA A 100 -0.98 7.49 -6.21
N VAL A 101 -0.68 6.86 -7.35
CA VAL A 101 -1.65 6.68 -8.44
C VAL A 101 -2.88 5.91 -7.95
N TYR A 102 -2.68 4.82 -7.20
CA TYR A 102 -3.80 4.03 -6.67
C TYR A 102 -4.55 4.72 -5.53
N TRP A 103 -3.87 5.43 -4.63
CA TRP A 103 -4.52 6.17 -3.55
C TRP A 103 -5.40 7.28 -4.11
N LEU A 104 -4.94 7.99 -5.13
CA LEU A 104 -5.75 9.00 -5.82
C LEU A 104 -6.88 8.35 -6.63
N GLY A 105 -6.59 7.29 -7.37
CA GLY A 105 -7.56 6.60 -8.22
C GLY A 105 -8.69 5.90 -7.48
N PHE A 106 -8.42 5.40 -6.27
CA PHE A 106 -9.41 4.79 -5.37
C PHE A 106 -9.86 5.73 -4.23
N ALA A 107 -9.44 7.00 -4.25
CA ALA A 107 -9.79 8.00 -3.25
C ALA A 107 -9.49 7.59 -1.79
N LEU A 108 -8.32 7.00 -1.54
CA LEU A 108 -7.87 6.53 -0.23
C LEU A 108 -7.12 7.65 0.53
N PRO A 109 -7.70 8.25 1.58
CA PRO A 109 -7.12 9.43 2.24
C PRO A 109 -5.88 9.08 3.10
N PHE A 110 -5.80 7.85 3.63
CA PHE A 110 -4.76 7.48 4.59
C PHE A 110 -3.45 7.00 3.95
N GLY A 111 -3.48 6.58 2.68
CA GLY A 111 -2.29 6.07 1.97
C GLY A 111 -1.11 7.06 1.95
N PRO A 112 -1.32 8.32 1.49
CA PRO A 112 -0.28 9.34 1.48
C PRO A 112 0.29 9.65 2.87
N ILE A 113 -0.53 9.61 3.92
CA ILE A 113 -0.10 9.93 5.29
C ILE A 113 0.89 8.88 5.79
N PHE A 114 0.55 7.58 5.68
CA PHE A 114 1.47 6.50 6.08
C PHE A 114 2.75 6.51 5.24
N ALA A 115 2.62 6.83 3.95
CA ALA A 115 3.75 6.92 3.02
C ALA A 115 4.73 8.05 3.37
N LEU A 116 4.24 9.20 3.81
CA LEU A 116 5.09 10.32 4.25
C LEU A 116 5.86 9.95 5.52
N VAL A 117 5.16 9.45 6.54
CA VAL A 117 5.77 9.12 7.84
C VAL A 117 6.83 8.03 7.69
N ARG A 118 6.53 6.94 6.96
CA ARG A 118 7.51 5.84 6.75
C ARG A 118 8.73 6.31 5.95
N THR A 119 8.53 7.17 4.95
CA THR A 119 9.62 7.69 4.12
C THR A 119 10.54 8.57 4.94
N PHE A 120 9.98 9.45 5.76
CA PHE A 120 10.76 10.29 6.67
C PHE A 120 11.62 9.46 7.62
N LEU A 121 11.06 8.42 8.25
CA LEU A 121 11.79 7.52 9.14
C LEU A 121 12.94 6.78 8.44
N ILE A 122 12.73 6.34 7.20
CA ILE A 122 13.76 5.65 6.39
C ILE A 122 14.89 6.62 6.02
N VAL A 123 14.55 7.82 5.55
CA VAL A 123 15.53 8.82 5.09
C VAL A 123 16.38 9.35 6.24
N GLN A 124 15.80 9.56 7.44
CA GLN A 124 16.54 10.00 8.63
C GLN A 124 17.73 9.10 8.99
N ARG A 125 17.62 7.80 8.73
CA ARG A 125 18.66 6.81 9.05
C ARG A 125 19.24 6.15 7.80
N TRP A 126 19.13 6.78 6.63
CA TRP A 126 19.53 6.19 5.35
C TRP A 126 20.97 5.65 5.35
N ASN A 127 21.92 6.38 5.96
CA ASN A 127 23.32 6.00 6.04
C ASN A 127 23.59 4.78 6.95
N SER A 128 22.60 4.35 7.72
CA SER A 128 22.66 3.18 8.60
C SER A 128 22.09 1.91 7.95
N LEU A 129 21.64 1.98 6.69
CA LEU A 129 21.20 0.82 5.92
C LEU A 129 22.40 0.02 5.40
N THR A 130 22.32 -1.30 5.52
CA THR A 130 23.30 -2.27 5.00
C THR A 130 22.91 -2.73 3.60
#